data_AF-A0A4Y8RFP4-F1
#
_entry.id   AF-A0A4Y8RFP4-F1
#
_cell.length_a   1.000
_cell.length_b   1.000
_cell.length_c   1.000
_cell.angle_alpha   90.00
_cell.angle_beta   90.00
_cell.angle_gamma   90.00
#
_symmetry.space_group_name_H-M   'P 1'
#
loop_
_entity.id
_entity.type
_entity.pdbx_description
1 polymer ?
#
loop_
_entity_poly.entity_id
_entity_poly.type
_entity_poly.pdbx_seq_one_letter_code
_entity_poly.pdbx_strand_id
1 'polypeptide(L)' 'MDAKQSYEVTEAGFLFGDYYRKGGSIELNPKQARRFIDEGRIADPTAARTSKAAPKTDPKAGGKQGAES' A
#
# COMPACT_ATOMS: atom_id res chain seq x y z
N MET A 1 2.45 -16.29 19.08
CA MET A 1 2.88 -15.81 17.75
C MET A 1 1.93 -14.70 17.36
N ASP A 2 2.39 -13.46 17.39
CA ASP A 2 1.58 -12.32 16.94
C ASP A 2 1.34 -12.45 15.43
N ALA A 3 0.06 -12.60 15.03
CA ALA A 3 -0.29 -12.70 13.63
C ALA A 3 -0.03 -11.37 12.93
N LYS A 4 0.77 -11.40 11.86
CA LYS A 4 0.92 -10.26 10.95
C LYS A 4 -0.37 -10.06 10.18
N GLN A 5 -0.72 -8.82 9.94
CA GLN A 5 -1.88 -8.45 9.13
C GLN A 5 -1.43 -7.51 8.01
N SER A 6 -2.10 -7.61 6.86
CA SER A 6 -1.84 -6.73 5.72
C SER A 6 -2.59 -5.41 5.90
N TYR A 7 -1.87 -4.30 5.77
CA TYR A 7 -2.39 -2.94 5.84
C TYR A 7 -2.18 -2.23 4.50
N GLU A 8 -3.13 -1.39 4.09
CA GLU A 8 -2.99 -0.58 2.89
C GLU A 8 -2.20 0.69 3.21
N VAL A 9 -1.22 1.04 2.39
CA VAL A 9 -0.40 2.23 2.55
C VAL A 9 -1.15 3.44 1.99
N THR A 10 -1.54 4.38 2.84
CA THR A 10 -2.29 5.58 2.44
C THR A 10 -1.36 6.70 1.97
N GLU A 11 -0.11 6.69 2.42
CA GLU A 11 0.92 7.65 2.06
C GLU A 11 2.20 6.96 1.60
N ALA A 12 2.71 7.32 0.42
CA ALA A 12 3.96 6.76 -0.08
C ALA A 12 5.15 7.24 0.77
N GLY A 13 6.03 6.32 1.15
CA GLY A 13 7.18 6.66 1.98
C GLY A 13 7.96 5.45 2.45
N PHE A 14 9.01 5.71 3.22
CA PHE A 14 9.81 4.67 3.85
C PHE A 14 9.12 4.18 5.13
N LEU A 15 8.76 2.90 5.16
CA LEU A 15 8.25 2.18 6.32
C LEU A 15 9.23 1.04 6.64
N PHE A 16 9.78 1.03 7.86
CA PHE A 16 10.78 0.02 8.29
C PHE A 16 12.04 -0.09 7.41
N GLY A 17 12.40 0.96 6.68
CA GLY A 17 13.58 0.96 5.80
C GLY A 17 13.29 0.54 4.37
N ASP A 18 12.08 0.05 4.09
CA ASP A 18 11.60 -0.24 2.75
C ASP A 18 10.68 0.87 2.24
N TYR A 19 10.76 1.18 0.94
CA TYR A 19 9.91 2.18 0.32
C TYR A 19 8.61 1.56 -0.16
N TYR A 20 7.47 2.05 0.33
CA TYR A 20 6.15 1.64 -0.11
C TYR A 20 5.47 2.76 -0.90
N ARG A 21 4.75 2.37 -1.94
CA ARG A 21 3.89 3.28 -2.69
C ARG A 21 2.52 3.38 -2.05
N LYS A 22 1.87 4.53 -2.21
CA LYS A 22 0.45 4.73 -1.87
C LYS A 22 -0.41 3.72 -2.62
N GLY A 23 -1.38 3.11 -1.94
CA GLY A 23 -2.20 2.00 -2.41
C GLY A 23 -1.48 0.64 -2.40
N GLY A 24 -0.23 0.58 -1.93
CA GLY A 24 0.49 -0.68 -1.71
C GLY A 24 -0.02 -1.39 -0.46
N SER A 25 0.43 -2.63 -0.25
CA SER A 25 0.13 -3.41 0.95
C SER A 25 1.41 -3.71 1.72
N ILE A 26 1.35 -3.59 3.05
CA ILE A 26 2.46 -3.91 3.95
C ILE A 26 1.99 -4.87 5.03
N GLU A 27 2.79 -5.90 5.34
CA GLU A 27 2.50 -6.85 6.42
C GLU A 27 3.15 -6.40 7.72
N LEU A 28 2.32 -6.00 8.68
CA LEU A 28 2.77 -5.49 9.98
C LEU A 28 2.13 -6.24 11.13
N ASN A 29 2.83 -6.25 12.27
CA ASN A 29 2.21 -6.63 13.53
C ASN A 29 1.26 -5.52 14.01
N PRO A 30 0.19 -5.83 14.74
CA PRO A 30 -0.78 -4.83 15.22
C PRO A 30 -0.13 -3.73 16.08
N LYS A 31 0.90 -4.07 16.86
CA LYS A 31 1.68 -3.08 17.64
C LYS A 31 2.42 -2.08 16.74
N GLN A 32 2.96 -2.55 15.62
CA GLN A 32 3.67 -1.69 14.66
C GLN A 32 2.69 -0.85 13.86
N ALA A 33 1.62 -1.49 13.35
CA ALA A 33 0.60 -0.83 12.56
C ALA A 33 -0.06 0.32 13.32
N ARG A 34 -0.30 0.18 14.63
CA ARG A 34 -0.89 1.22 15.48
C ARG A 34 -0.19 2.58 15.32
N ARG A 35 1.14 2.59 15.26
CA ARG A 35 1.92 3.81 15.07
C ARG A 35 1.67 4.44 13.70
N PHE A 36 1.71 3.66 12.63
CA PHE A 36 1.51 4.18 11.28
C PHE A 36 0.06 4.56 10.98
N ILE A 37 -0.90 3.91 11.64
CA ILE A 37 -2.32 4.30 11.60
C ILE A 37 -2.49 5.66 12.28
N ASP A 38 -1.88 5.87 13.45
CA ASP A 38 -1.90 7.15 14.18
C ASP A 38 -1.23 8.27 13.37
N GLU A 39 -0.10 7.99 12.72
CA GLU A 39 0.57 8.90 11.80
C GLU A 39 -0.17 9.09 10.46
N GLY A 40 -1.25 8.33 10.18
CA GLY A 40 -2.03 8.42 8.94
C GLY A 40 -1.35 7.87 7.69
N ARG A 41 -0.28 7.08 7.84
CA ARG A 41 0.54 6.53 6.75
C ARG A 41 0.05 5.20 6.20
N ILE A 42 -0.73 4.47 6.99
CA ILE A 42 -1.45 3.25 6.57
C ILE A 42 -2.91 3.30 7.01
N ALA A 43 -3.78 2.60 6.29
CA ALA A 43 -5.20 2.50 6.60
C ALA A 43 -5.45 1.51 7.74
N ASP A 44 -6.40 1.86 8.60
CA ASP A 44 -6.94 0.92 9.58
C ASP A 44 -7.79 -0.15 8.86
N PRO A 45 -7.48 -1.45 9.01
CA PRO A 45 -8.15 -2.52 8.27
C PRO A 45 -9.62 -2.69 8.69
N THR A 46 -9.97 -2.23 9.89
CA THR A 46 -11.35 -2.15 10.38
C THR A 46 -12.13 -1.04 9.67
N ALA A 47 -11.49 0.10 9.38
CA ALA A 47 -12.06 1.19 8.57
C ALA A 47 -12.04 0.90 7.06
N ALA A 48 -11.07 0.13 6.56
CA ALA A 48 -10.90 -0.18 5.14
C ALA A 48 -11.99 -1.11 4.57
N ARG A 49 -12.73 -1.85 5.40
CA ARG A 49 -13.86 -2.69 4.95
C ARG A 49 -15.02 -1.91 4.32
N THR A 50 -15.07 -0.60 4.51
CA THR A 50 -16.02 0.31 3.83
C THR A 50 -15.49 0.89 2.52
N SER A 51 -14.20 0.73 2.21
CA SER A 51 -13.54 1.27 1.02
C SER A 51 -13.12 0.15 0.08
N LYS A 52 -14.07 -0.71 -0.28
CA LYS A 52 -13.84 -1.79 -1.25
C LYS A 52 -13.88 -1.24 -2.69
N ALA A 53 -12.91 -0.40 -3.09
CA ALA A 53 -12.71 -0.03 -4.49
C ALA A 53 -11.34 0.63 -4.75
N ALA A 54 -10.31 -0.18 -5.01
CA ALA A 54 -9.34 0.09 -6.08
C ALA A 54 -8.41 -1.11 -6.30
N PRO A 55 -8.77 -2.06 -7.17
CA PRO A 55 -7.77 -2.91 -7.79
C PRO A 55 -6.93 -2.06 -8.76
N LYS A 56 -5.62 -1.96 -8.46
CA LYS A 56 -4.50 -1.84 -9.41
C LYS A 56 -4.66 -0.78 -10.52
N THR A 57 -4.13 0.42 -10.29
CA THR A 57 -3.52 1.20 -11.38
C THR A 57 -2.02 0.95 -11.40
N ASP A 58 -1.64 -0.15 -12.03
CA ASP A 58 -0.43 -0.14 -12.85
C ASP A 58 -0.92 -0.18 -14.30
N PRO A 59 -1.04 0.97 -14.99
CA PRO A 59 -0.69 1.01 -16.38
C PRO A 59 0.76 1.45 -16.41
N LYS A 60 1.67 0.47 -16.47
CA LYS A 60 2.89 0.56 -17.26
C LYS A 60 2.65 1.53 -18.40
N ALA A 61 3.26 2.69 -18.29
CA ALA A 61 3.25 3.72 -19.31
C ALA A 61 3.69 3.11 -20.65
N GLY A 62 3.02 3.54 -21.71
CA GLY A 62 3.61 3.58 -23.05
C GLY A 62 3.46 2.32 -23.88
N GLY A 63 2.35 2.25 -24.60
CA GLY A 63 2.38 1.66 -25.93
C GLY A 63 3.29 2.48 -26.86
N LYS A 64 4.09 1.75 -27.66
CA LYS A 64 4.45 1.95 -29.07
C LYS A 64 5.80 1.28 -29.34
N GLN A 65 5.77 -0.03 -29.49
CA GLN A 65 6.68 -0.71 -30.41
C GLN A 65 6.15 -0.41 -31.81
N GLY A 66 6.91 0.29 -32.63
CA GLY A 66 6.55 0.56 -34.02
C GLY A 66 7.28 1.77 -34.59
N ALA A 67 8.40 1.52 -35.24
CA ALA A 67 8.78 2.08 -36.55
C ALA A 67 10.23 1.65 -36.85
N GLU A 68 10.36 0.42 -37.31
CA GLU A 68 11.44 0.05 -38.23
C GLU A 68 10.91 0.34 -39.63
N SER A 69 11.53 1.27 -40.35
CA SER A 69 11.49 1.44 -41.81
C SER A 69 12.63 2.38 -42.22
#